data_AF-A0AAN6N2Q7-F1
#
_entry.id   AF-A0AAN6N2Q7-F1
#
_cell.length_a   1.000
_cell.length_b   1.000
_cell.length_c   1.000
_cell.angle_alpha   90.00
_cell.angle_beta   90.00
_cell.angle_gamma   90.00
#
_symmetry.space_group_name_H-M   'P 1'
#
loop_
_entity.id
_entity.type
_entity.pdbx_description
1 polymer ?
#
loop_
_entity_poly.entity_id
_entity_poly.type
_entity_poly.pdbx_seq_one_letter_code
_entity_poly.pdbx_strand_id
1 'polypeptide(L)'
;MTIHVHEHCLKMATQEDGTPWFTAFPEPTSVCDRIDRTEVLELLEGQSANKLRDLLLVDARRTDCVGGTITSSINLPAHSFYPTRKMVYDLCKQAGIKRIIFYCGSSNGRGPRCAAWMQDYINEVGGDLQSQVMAGGIRGWVKAYGGRMMDAYDEKAWESR
;
A
#
# COMPACT_ATOMS: atom_id res chain seq x y z
N MET A 1 12.53 21.13 -14.36
CA MET A 1 11.21 21.22 -13.69
C MET A 1 11.35 20.56 -12.33
N THR A 2 11.72 21.34 -11.32
CA THR A 2 12.08 20.84 -9.99
C THR A 2 10.80 20.39 -9.29
N ILE A 3 10.66 19.09 -9.08
CA ILE A 3 9.56 18.53 -8.28
C ILE A 3 9.65 19.17 -6.91
N HIS A 4 8.71 20.06 -6.58
CA HIS A 4 8.54 20.55 -5.21
C HIS A 4 8.09 19.37 -4.35
N VAL A 5 9.05 18.58 -3.89
CA VAL A 5 8.82 17.59 -2.84
C VAL A 5 8.53 18.43 -1.60
N HIS A 6 7.25 18.60 -1.30
CA HIS A 6 6.76 19.35 -0.14
C HIS A 6 7.63 19.01 1.08
N GLU A 7 8.18 19.99 1.79
CA GLU A 7 9.16 19.82 2.87
C GLU A 7 8.77 18.74 3.91
N HIS A 8 7.46 18.55 4.08
CA HIS A 8 6.86 17.49 4.88
C HIS A 8 7.21 16.06 4.39
N CYS A 9 7.25 15.82 3.07
CA CYS A 9 7.69 14.55 2.48
C CYS A 9 9.18 14.28 2.70
N LEU A 10 10.03 15.32 2.75
CA LEU A 10 11.45 15.17 3.08
C LEU A 10 11.65 14.77 4.54
N LYS A 11 10.96 15.44 5.48
CA LYS A 11 10.98 15.08 6.91
C LYS A 11 10.46 13.66 7.18
N MET A 12 9.58 13.14 6.32
CA MET A 12 9.06 11.76 6.40
C MET A 12 10.00 10.71 5.79
N ALA A 13 10.94 11.14 4.94
CA ALA A 13 11.82 10.27 4.19
C ALA A 13 13.10 9.90 4.98
N THR A 14 13.48 10.69 5.98
CA THR A 14 14.76 10.56 6.70
C THR A 14 14.59 10.36 8.20
N GLN A 15 15.55 9.68 8.82
CA GLN A 15 15.73 9.59 10.27
C GLN A 15 16.38 10.88 10.81
N GLU A 16 16.57 10.98 12.13
CA GLU A 16 17.20 12.15 12.79
C GLU A 16 18.64 12.41 12.29
N ASP A 17 19.34 11.35 11.88
CA ASP A 17 20.70 11.42 11.31
C ASP A 17 20.73 11.73 9.80
N GLY A 18 19.58 11.97 9.18
CA GLY A 18 19.45 12.27 7.75
C GLY A 18 19.46 11.05 6.83
N THR A 19 19.65 9.83 7.35
CA THR A 19 19.57 8.60 6.55
C THR A 19 18.13 8.29 6.16
N PRO A 20 17.86 7.65 5.00
CA PRO A 20 16.49 7.26 4.67
C PRO A 20 15.89 6.31 5.71
N TRP A 21 14.62 6.48 6.11
CA TRP A 21 14.00 5.66 7.16
C TRP A 21 14.07 4.14 6.91
N PHE A 22 14.12 3.73 5.64
CA PHE A 22 14.09 2.32 5.26
C PHE A 22 15.45 1.63 5.44
N THR A 23 16.55 2.36 5.66
CA THR A 23 17.88 1.77 5.92
C THR A 23 17.95 1.06 7.27
N ALA A 24 16.99 1.29 8.16
CA ALA A 24 16.81 0.54 9.39
C ALA A 24 16.44 -0.94 9.15
N PHE A 25 16.08 -1.31 7.92
CA PHE A 25 15.69 -2.67 7.53
C PHE A 25 16.50 -3.15 6.32
N PRO A 26 16.65 -4.48 6.13
CA PRO A 26 17.27 -5.06 4.95
C PRO A 26 16.67 -4.55 3.63
N GLU A 27 17.52 -4.38 2.61
CA GLU A 27 17.04 -4.05 1.26
C GLU A 27 16.26 -5.24 0.70
N PRO A 28 15.02 -5.04 0.19
CA PRO A 28 14.25 -6.14 -0.35
C PRO A 28 14.86 -6.67 -1.64
N THR A 29 14.71 -7.97 -1.89
CA THR A 29 15.26 -8.63 -3.08
C THR A 29 14.21 -8.92 -4.15
N SER A 30 12.94 -9.05 -3.75
CA SER A 30 11.84 -9.38 -4.64
C SER A 30 11.41 -8.19 -5.50
N VAL A 31 11.02 -8.48 -6.74
CA VAL A 31 10.29 -7.57 -7.61
C VAL A 31 8.85 -8.05 -7.67
N CYS A 32 7.91 -7.24 -7.19
CA CYS A 32 6.49 -7.58 -7.17
C CYS A 32 5.78 -7.13 -8.43
N ASP A 33 4.78 -7.91 -8.84
CA ASP A 33 3.87 -7.55 -9.93
C ASP A 33 3.09 -6.27 -9.61
N ARG A 34 2.77 -5.53 -10.66
CA ARG A 34 1.93 -4.34 -10.59
C ARG A 34 0.54 -4.66 -11.10
N ILE A 35 -0.47 -4.29 -10.33
CA ILE A 35 -1.88 -4.39 -10.71
C ILE A 35 -2.41 -3.01 -11.06
N ASP A 36 -3.22 -2.90 -12.13
CA ASP A 36 -3.85 -1.64 -12.49
C ASP A 36 -4.96 -1.29 -11.50
N ARG A 37 -5.13 0.00 -11.24
CA ARG A 37 -6.21 0.50 -10.37
C ARG A 37 -7.61 0.11 -10.87
N THR A 38 -7.80 -0.07 -12.18
CA THR A 38 -9.06 -0.52 -12.78
C THR A 38 -9.37 -1.94 -12.37
N GLU A 39 -8.37 -2.83 -12.41
CA GLU A 39 -8.52 -4.21 -11.95
C GLU A 39 -8.80 -4.27 -10.45
N VAL A 40 -8.12 -3.42 -9.65
CA VAL A 40 -8.43 -3.31 -8.21
C VAL A 40 -9.88 -2.84 -7.98
N LEU A 41 -10.37 -1.86 -8.75
CA LEU A 41 -11.77 -1.41 -8.66
C LEU A 41 -12.75 -2.54 -8.98
N GLU A 42 -12.53 -3.27 -10.07
CA GLU A 42 -13.36 -4.43 -10.45
C GLU A 42 -13.35 -5.51 -9.36
N LEU A 43 -12.18 -5.79 -8.77
CA LEU A 43 -12.05 -6.73 -7.66
C LEU A 43 -12.77 -6.28 -6.40
N LEU A 44 -12.89 -4.97 -6.15
CA LEU A 44 -13.63 -4.42 -4.99
C LEU A 44 -15.14 -4.40 -5.24
N GLU A 45 -15.58 -4.05 -6.45
CA GLU A 45 -17.01 -3.98 -6.81
C GLU A 45 -17.62 -5.36 -7.05
N GLY A 46 -16.83 -6.32 -7.52
CA GLY A 46 -17.23 -7.72 -7.68
C GLY A 46 -17.40 -8.47 -6.35
N GLN A 47 -17.11 -7.84 -5.21
CA GLN A 47 -17.28 -8.49 -3.91
C GLN A 47 -18.73 -8.45 -3.46
N SER A 48 -19.36 -9.62 -3.41
CA SER A 48 -20.64 -9.82 -2.73
C SER A 48 -20.41 -10.02 -1.23
N ALA A 49 -21.33 -9.51 -0.39
CA ALA A 49 -21.29 -9.64 1.07
C ALA A 49 -21.20 -11.10 1.57
N ASN A 50 -21.56 -12.08 0.72
CA ASN A 50 -21.58 -13.50 1.06
C ASN A 50 -20.40 -14.30 0.49
N LYS A 51 -19.42 -13.66 -0.17
CA LYS A 51 -18.23 -14.34 -0.73
C LYS A 51 -17.01 -14.05 0.15
N LEU A 52 -16.25 -15.10 0.48
CA LEU A 52 -14.96 -14.94 1.14
C LEU A 52 -14.03 -14.10 0.26
N ARG A 53 -13.43 -13.06 0.84
CA ARG A 53 -12.43 -12.24 0.14
C ARG A 53 -11.13 -13.01 0.04
N ASP A 54 -10.53 -13.01 -1.14
CA ASP A 54 -9.23 -13.61 -1.40
C ASP A 54 -8.11 -12.56 -1.54
N LEU A 55 -8.41 -11.30 -1.23
CA LEU A 55 -7.45 -10.19 -1.29
C LEU A 55 -7.46 -9.33 -0.03
N LEU A 56 -6.29 -8.81 0.32
CA LEU A 56 -6.07 -7.76 1.31
C LEU A 56 -5.49 -6.53 0.62
N LEU A 57 -6.14 -5.38 0.76
CA LEU A 57 -5.62 -4.10 0.29
C LEU A 57 -4.92 -3.37 1.45
N VAL A 58 -3.68 -2.91 1.24
CA VAL A 58 -2.85 -2.29 2.27
C VAL A 58 -2.43 -0.88 1.87
N ASP A 59 -2.82 0.11 2.67
CA ASP A 59 -2.33 1.48 2.56
C ASP A 59 -1.05 1.64 3.38
N ALA A 60 0.08 1.87 2.71
CA ALA A 60 1.39 2.08 3.32
C ALA A 60 1.70 3.55 3.67
N ARG A 61 0.72 4.46 3.58
CA ARG A 61 0.83 5.84 4.06
C ARG A 61 0.91 5.91 5.59
N ARG A 62 1.40 7.04 6.11
CA ARG A 62 1.51 7.32 7.55
C ARG A 62 0.60 8.51 7.90
N THR A 63 1.17 9.64 8.31
CA THR A 63 0.39 10.86 8.61
C THR A 63 -0.14 11.54 7.34
N ASP A 64 0.34 11.13 6.16
CA ASP A 64 -0.17 11.57 4.87
C ASP A 64 -1.39 10.77 4.37
N CYS A 65 -1.98 9.93 5.22
CA CYS A 65 -3.28 9.27 5.06
C CYS A 65 -4.47 10.24 5.19
N VAL A 66 -4.31 11.47 4.69
CA VAL A 66 -5.35 12.52 4.68
C VAL A 66 -6.14 12.41 3.38
N GLY A 67 -7.44 12.74 3.42
CA GLY A 67 -8.34 12.68 2.27
C GLY A 67 -9.06 11.34 2.06
N GLY A 68 -8.97 10.44 3.03
CA GLY A 68 -9.59 9.11 3.00
C GLY A 68 -8.67 8.01 2.49
N THR A 69 -9.19 6.78 2.49
CA THR A 69 -8.53 5.55 2.03
C THR A 69 -9.40 4.84 1.01
N ILE A 70 -8.82 4.00 0.16
CA ILE A 70 -9.62 3.10 -0.69
C ILE A 70 -10.38 2.14 0.22
N THR A 71 -11.67 1.94 -0.05
CA THR A 71 -12.57 1.13 0.77
C THR A 71 -11.98 -0.25 1.01
N SER A 72 -12.16 -0.76 2.24
CA SER A 72 -11.63 -2.05 2.71
C SER A 72 -10.11 -2.16 2.87
N SER A 73 -9.37 -1.06 2.69
CA SER A 73 -7.93 -1.05 3.00
C SER A 73 -7.68 -1.14 4.50
N ILE A 74 -6.62 -1.85 4.90
CA ILE A 74 -5.99 -1.66 6.20
C ILE A 74 -4.82 -0.69 6.06
N ASN A 75 -4.69 0.28 6.97
CA ASN A 75 -3.53 1.16 6.98
C ASN A 75 -2.39 0.54 7.81
N LEU A 76 -1.31 0.15 7.12
CA LEU A 76 -0.08 -0.38 7.72
C LEU A 76 1.11 0.47 7.26
N PRO A 77 1.48 1.53 8.00
CA PRO A 77 2.52 2.45 7.59
C PRO A 77 3.87 1.78 7.32
N ALA A 78 4.53 2.19 6.23
CA ALA A 78 5.76 1.55 5.77
C ALA A 78 6.89 1.54 6.84
N HIS A 79 6.98 2.60 7.64
CA HIS A 79 7.98 2.76 8.69
C HIS A 79 7.92 1.69 9.79
N SER A 80 6.76 1.08 10.01
CA SER A 80 6.56 0.03 11.01
C SER A 80 6.23 -1.34 10.39
N PHE A 81 6.19 -1.44 9.07
CA PHE A 81 5.67 -2.63 8.39
C PHE A 81 6.62 -3.84 8.48
N TYR A 82 7.92 -3.65 8.25
CA TYR A 82 8.91 -4.74 8.18
C TYR A 82 8.83 -5.75 9.36
N PRO A 83 8.83 -5.33 10.64
CA PRO A 83 8.74 -6.27 11.76
C PRO A 83 7.37 -7.00 11.86
N THR A 84 6.32 -6.48 11.23
CA THR A 84 4.94 -7.03 11.32
C THR A 84 4.61 -8.06 10.24
N ARG A 85 5.47 -8.24 9.23
CA ARG A 85 5.19 -9.06 8.04
C ARG A 85 4.77 -10.49 8.35
N LYS A 86 5.41 -11.11 9.35
CA LYS A 86 5.02 -12.44 9.82
C LYS A 86 3.56 -12.49 10.28
N MET A 87 3.15 -11.53 11.09
CA MET A 87 1.77 -11.47 11.59
C MET A 87 0.78 -11.23 10.44
N VAL A 88 1.14 -10.37 9.48
CA VAL A 88 0.32 -10.13 8.29
C VAL A 88 0.18 -11.40 7.45
N TYR A 89 1.27 -12.14 7.22
CA TYR A 89 1.24 -13.43 6.53
C TYR A 89 0.34 -14.44 7.25
N ASP A 90 0.51 -14.61 8.57
CA ASP A 90 -0.25 -15.59 9.36
C ASP A 90 -1.76 -15.27 9.31
N LEU A 91 -2.13 -13.99 9.43
CA LEU A 91 -3.51 -13.54 9.31
C LEU A 91 -4.07 -13.80 7.91
N CYS A 92 -3.30 -13.50 6.86
CA CYS A 92 -3.72 -13.73 5.47
C CYS A 92 -3.92 -15.23 5.20
N LYS A 93 -3.00 -16.09 5.65
CA LYS A 93 -3.16 -17.55 5.54
C LYS A 93 -4.41 -18.05 6.24
N GLN A 94 -4.65 -17.62 7.48
CA GLN A 94 -5.82 -18.03 8.26
C GLN A 94 -7.14 -17.56 7.62
N ALA A 95 -7.15 -16.37 7.04
CA ALA A 95 -8.31 -15.80 6.36
C ALA A 95 -8.53 -16.37 4.93
N GLY A 96 -7.64 -17.23 4.42
CA GLY A 96 -7.73 -17.75 3.06
C GLY A 96 -7.38 -16.74 1.95
N ILE A 97 -6.72 -15.64 2.31
CA ILE A 97 -6.26 -14.61 1.38
C ILE A 97 -5.20 -15.18 0.44
N LYS A 98 -5.24 -14.78 -0.83
CA LYS A 98 -4.31 -15.16 -1.89
C LYS A 98 -3.46 -14.00 -2.37
N ARG A 99 -3.96 -12.76 -2.25
CA ARG A 99 -3.26 -11.55 -2.75
C ARG A 99 -3.19 -10.48 -1.68
N ILE A 100 -2.01 -9.90 -1.49
CA ILE A 100 -1.81 -8.70 -0.66
C ILE A 100 -1.38 -7.58 -1.59
N ILE A 101 -2.24 -6.57 -1.76
CA ILE A 101 -2.03 -5.47 -2.69
C ILE A 101 -1.65 -4.23 -1.90
N PHE A 102 -0.45 -3.70 -2.12
CA PHE A 102 0.03 -2.50 -1.46
C PHE A 102 -0.16 -1.26 -2.34
N TYR A 103 -0.52 -0.15 -1.70
CA TYR A 103 -0.42 1.18 -2.31
C TYR A 103 0.15 2.19 -1.32
N CYS A 104 0.55 3.35 -1.83
CA CYS A 104 0.79 4.53 -1.00
C CYS A 104 0.31 5.79 -1.75
N GLY A 105 0.89 6.96 -1.49
CA GLY A 105 0.55 8.19 -2.19
C GLY A 105 0.57 8.05 -3.73
N SER A 106 1.71 7.62 -4.28
CA SER A 106 1.93 7.44 -5.74
C SER A 106 2.44 6.05 -6.12
N SER A 107 2.66 5.16 -5.14
CA SER A 107 3.26 3.83 -5.34
C SER A 107 4.63 3.84 -6.04
N ASN A 108 5.46 4.84 -5.74
CA ASN A 108 6.85 4.99 -6.23
C ASN A 108 7.93 4.87 -5.13
N GLY A 109 7.55 4.40 -3.94
CA GLY A 109 8.49 4.26 -2.81
C GLY A 109 7.96 3.29 -1.76
N ARG A 110 7.19 3.81 -0.79
CA ARG A 110 6.65 3.02 0.34
C ARG A 110 5.88 1.77 -0.07
N GLY A 111 4.88 1.90 -0.96
CA GLY A 111 4.07 0.77 -1.43
C GLY A 111 4.92 -0.35 -2.06
N PRO A 112 5.72 -0.06 -3.10
CA PRO A 112 6.65 -1.04 -3.68
C PRO A 112 7.60 -1.70 -2.67
N ARG A 113 8.16 -0.91 -1.73
CA ARG A 113 9.08 -1.43 -0.72
C ARG A 113 8.39 -2.39 0.25
N CYS A 114 7.21 -2.05 0.74
CA CYS A 114 6.42 -2.95 1.58
C CYS A 114 6.01 -4.22 0.84
N ALA A 115 5.59 -4.09 -0.42
CA ALA A 115 5.23 -5.24 -1.24
C ALA A 115 6.41 -6.20 -1.40
N ALA A 116 7.58 -5.67 -1.74
CA ALA A 116 8.80 -6.46 -1.93
C ALA A 116 9.24 -7.13 -0.63
N TRP A 117 9.23 -6.41 0.50
CA TRP A 117 9.52 -7.01 1.80
C TRP A 117 8.55 -8.12 2.20
N MET A 118 7.26 -7.98 1.84
CA MET A 118 6.26 -9.02 2.07
C MET A 118 6.52 -10.22 1.16
N GLN A 119 6.87 -10.00 -0.11
CA GLN A 119 7.19 -11.06 -1.06
C GLN A 119 8.44 -11.83 -0.66
N ASP A 120 9.48 -11.15 -0.16
CA ASP A 120 10.68 -11.81 0.38
C ASP A 120 10.30 -12.77 1.50
N TYR A 121 9.46 -12.32 2.44
CA TYR A 121 8.98 -13.16 3.53
C TYR A 121 8.13 -14.34 3.02
N ILE A 122 7.24 -14.11 2.05
CA ILE A 122 6.46 -15.18 1.41
C ILE A 122 7.37 -16.21 0.74
N ASN A 123 8.42 -15.77 0.05
CA ASN A 123 9.39 -16.66 -0.61
C ASN A 123 10.19 -17.47 0.42
N GLU A 124 10.55 -16.86 1.54
CA GLU A 124 11.26 -17.51 2.65
C GLU A 124 10.44 -18.63 3.29
N VAL A 125 9.17 -18.37 3.62
CA VAL A 125 8.30 -19.35 4.31
C VAL A 125 7.55 -20.29 3.35
N GLY A 126 7.47 -19.92 2.07
CA GLY A 126 6.69 -20.62 1.06
C GLY A 126 5.17 -20.38 1.16
N GLY A 127 4.44 -20.84 0.15
CA GLY A 127 2.97 -20.75 0.09
C GLY A 127 2.46 -20.19 -1.22
N ASP A 128 1.15 -19.92 -1.24
CA ASP A 128 0.39 -19.49 -2.41
C ASP A 128 -0.07 -18.02 -2.35
N LEU A 129 0.36 -17.29 -1.31
CA LEU A 129 0.17 -15.86 -1.20
C LEU A 129 1.04 -15.13 -2.23
N GLN A 130 0.54 -14.03 -2.76
CA GLN A 130 1.28 -13.14 -3.66
C GLN A 130 1.17 -11.71 -3.18
N SER A 131 2.29 -10.98 -3.22
CA SER A 131 2.35 -9.56 -2.90
C SER A 131 2.43 -8.74 -4.19
N GLN A 132 1.58 -7.71 -4.31
CA GLN A 132 1.44 -6.88 -5.51
C GLN A 132 1.44 -5.39 -5.16
N VAL A 133 1.68 -4.55 -6.16
CA VAL A 133 1.62 -3.09 -6.02
C VAL A 133 0.51 -2.52 -6.90
N MET A 134 -0.42 -1.77 -6.32
CA MET A 134 -1.38 -1.01 -7.10
C MET A 134 -0.70 0.20 -7.75
N ALA A 135 -0.74 0.26 -9.08
CA ALA A 135 -0.13 1.33 -9.85
C ALA A 135 -0.76 2.70 -9.57
N GLY A 136 0.06 3.76 -9.57
CA GLY A 136 -0.39 5.15 -9.39
C GLY A 136 -0.76 5.54 -7.96
N GLY A 137 -0.88 4.58 -7.05
CA GLY A 137 -1.27 4.83 -5.66
C GLY A 137 -2.63 5.50 -5.53
N ILE A 138 -2.91 6.05 -4.35
CA ILE A 138 -4.19 6.72 -4.11
C ILE A 138 -4.34 8.03 -4.91
N ARG A 139 -3.25 8.72 -5.25
CA ARG A 139 -3.33 9.90 -6.14
C ARG A 139 -3.81 9.51 -7.53
N GLY A 140 -3.31 8.40 -8.07
CA GLY A 140 -3.80 7.84 -9.33
C GLY A 140 -5.25 7.39 -9.25
N TRP A 141 -5.67 6.83 -8.09
CA TRP A 141 -7.07 6.47 -7.83
C TRP A 141 -7.99 7.69 -7.89
N VAL A 142 -7.73 8.71 -7.06
CA VAL A 142 -8.57 9.91 -6.97
C VAL A 142 -8.63 10.66 -8.29
N LYS A 143 -7.50 10.77 -9.01
CA LYS A 143 -7.47 11.40 -10.34
C LYS A 143 -8.41 10.71 -11.34
N ALA A 144 -8.57 9.39 -11.22
CA ALA A 144 -9.36 8.62 -12.17
C ALA A 144 -10.83 8.44 -11.76
N TYR A 145 -11.08 8.35 -10.45
CA TYR A 145 -12.37 7.89 -9.93
C TYR A 145 -12.96 8.81 -8.86
N GLY A 146 -12.30 9.93 -8.52
CA GLY A 146 -12.68 10.78 -7.40
C GLY A 146 -12.74 9.98 -6.10
N GLY A 147 -13.81 10.18 -5.32
CA GLY A 147 -14.09 9.44 -4.09
C GLY A 147 -14.76 8.07 -4.27
N ARG A 148 -14.86 7.53 -5.49
CA ARG A 148 -15.48 6.20 -5.71
C ARG A 148 -14.71 5.12 -4.94
N MET A 149 -15.46 4.30 -4.20
CA MET A 149 -14.91 3.23 -3.34
C MET A 149 -13.80 3.76 -2.42
N MET A 150 -14.05 4.91 -1.78
CA MET A 150 -13.19 5.43 -0.73
C MET A 150 -13.98 5.61 0.57
N ASP A 151 -13.34 5.24 1.67
CA ASP A 151 -13.83 5.51 3.01
C ASP A 151 -13.31 6.86 3.48
N ALA A 152 -14.19 7.66 4.10
CA ALA A 152 -13.90 9.01 4.60
C ALA A 152 -13.26 9.94 3.54
N TYR A 153 -13.73 9.88 2.29
CA TYR A 153 -13.29 10.78 1.24
C TYR A 153 -13.59 12.24 1.62
N ASP A 154 -12.54 13.05 1.66
CA ASP A 154 -12.62 14.50 1.86
C ASP A 154 -12.08 15.20 0.62
N GLU A 155 -12.99 15.72 -0.20
CA GLU A 155 -12.67 16.40 -1.46
C GLU A 155 -11.69 17.56 -1.27
N LYS A 156 -11.83 18.32 -0.17
CA LYS A 156 -10.99 19.49 0.10
C LYS A 156 -9.52 19.11 0.30
N ALA A 157 -9.27 17.91 0.82
CA ALA A 157 -7.91 17.41 1.00
C ALA A 157 -7.18 17.14 -0.34
N TRP A 158 -7.92 17.09 -1.47
CA TRP A 158 -7.41 16.77 -2.81
C TRP A 158 -7.34 17.97 -3.75
N GLU A 159 -7.93 19.12 -3.42
CA GLU A 159 -7.95 20.33 -4.27
C GLU A 159 -6.56 20.85 -4.67
N SER A 160 -5.51 20.49 -3.92
CA SER A 160 -4.13 20.97 -4.12
C SER A 160 -3.07 19.87 -4.22
N ARG A 161 -3.45 18.62 -4.56
CA ARG A 161 -2.56 17.43 -4.49
C ARG A 161 -2.31 16.72 -5.81
#